data_AF-A0A957RKV8-F1
#
_entry.id   AF-A0A957RKV8-F1
#
_cell.length_a   1.000
_cell.length_b   1.000
_cell.length_c   1.000
_cell.angle_alpha   90.00
_cell.angle_beta   90.00
_cell.angle_gamma   90.00
#
_symmetry.space_group_name_H-M   'P 1'
#
loop_
_entity.id
_entity.type
_entity.pdbx_description
1 polymer ?
#
loop_
_entity_poly.entity_id
_entity_poly.type
_entity_poly.pdbx_seq_one_letter_code
_entity_poly.pdbx_strand_id
1 'polypeptide(L)'
;DKYGIRAIGFVTGGGNEHLAEVVSWHPDRFVGFAHHSPFLPDAVERLERAVTELGLRAYKLLAPNIEEPIEDPAAFPVWEKCAELGVPVLIHFGIQGGAGGIAWHQNINPLKLHNVA
;
A
#
# COMPACT_ATOMS: atom_id res chain seq x y z
N ASP A 1 -16.07 -13.62 -16.47
CA ASP A 1 -17.36 -13.44 -17.18
C ASP A 1 -17.42 -12.15 -17.98
N LYS A 2 -18.30 -12.13 -19.00
CA LYS A 2 -18.50 -11.20 -20.13
C LYS A 2 -17.24 -10.69 -20.85
N TYR A 3 -16.28 -10.17 -20.11
CA TYR A 3 -15.02 -9.59 -20.58
C TYR A 3 -13.78 -10.42 -20.23
N GLY A 4 -13.95 -11.62 -19.64
CA GLY A 4 -12.83 -12.51 -19.34
C GLY A 4 -11.88 -12.01 -18.24
N ILE A 5 -12.30 -11.04 -17.40
CA ILE A 5 -11.48 -10.51 -16.31
C ILE A 5 -11.22 -11.61 -15.28
N ARG A 6 -9.96 -11.98 -15.09
CA ARG A 6 -9.54 -13.00 -14.12
C ARG A 6 -9.67 -12.51 -12.67
N ALA A 7 -9.09 -11.36 -12.36
CA ALA A 7 -9.01 -10.81 -11.00
C ALA A 7 -9.11 -9.28 -11.00
N ILE A 8 -9.43 -8.70 -9.85
CA ILE A 8 -9.48 -7.26 -9.60
C ILE A 8 -8.60 -6.96 -8.39
N GLY A 9 -7.63 -6.06 -8.56
CA GLY A 9 -6.75 -5.58 -7.51
C GLY A 9 -7.25 -4.26 -6.92
N PHE A 10 -7.66 -4.29 -5.67
CA PHE A 10 -8.04 -3.10 -4.91
C PHE A 10 -6.82 -2.61 -4.15
N VAL A 11 -6.30 -1.46 -4.59
CA VAL A 11 -5.05 -0.91 -4.04
C VAL A 11 -5.29 -0.06 -2.78
N THR A 12 -6.50 0.45 -2.57
CA THR A 12 -6.93 1.18 -1.37
C THR A 12 -8.44 0.98 -1.18
N GLY A 13 -8.96 1.14 0.04
CA GLY A 13 -10.38 0.91 0.28
C GLY A 13 -10.86 1.33 1.66
N GLY A 14 -10.55 2.55 2.12
CA GLY A 14 -11.08 3.09 3.37
C GLY A 14 -10.57 2.41 4.65
N GLY A 15 -9.36 1.85 4.62
CA GLY A 15 -8.77 1.08 5.71
C GLY A 15 -8.67 -0.42 5.40
N ASN A 16 -7.84 -1.12 6.16
CA ASN A 16 -7.55 -2.54 5.90
C ASN A 16 -8.78 -3.42 6.19
N GLU A 17 -9.54 -3.12 7.25
CA GLU A 17 -10.75 -3.84 7.63
C GLU A 17 -11.86 -3.70 6.59
N HIS A 18 -12.16 -2.47 6.16
CA HIS A 18 -13.19 -2.24 5.16
C HIS A 18 -12.80 -2.87 3.82
N LEU A 19 -11.53 -2.78 3.43
CA LEU A 19 -11.08 -3.41 2.20
C LEU A 19 -11.14 -4.94 2.28
N ALA A 20 -10.81 -5.55 3.43
CA ALA A 20 -10.93 -6.98 3.63
C ALA A 20 -12.39 -7.46 3.52
N GLU A 21 -13.34 -6.69 4.04
CA GLU A 21 -14.77 -6.93 3.86
C GLU A 21 -15.14 -6.94 2.36
N VAL A 22 -14.70 -5.95 1.58
CA VAL A 22 -14.96 -5.90 0.13
C VAL A 22 -14.34 -7.10 -0.58
N VAL A 23 -13.11 -7.48 -0.25
CA VAL A 23 -12.43 -8.66 -0.81
C VAL A 23 -13.20 -9.95 -0.53
N SER A 24 -13.80 -10.06 0.66
CA SER A 24 -14.57 -11.24 1.06
C SER A 24 -15.82 -11.51 0.20
N TRP A 25 -16.30 -10.51 -0.56
CA TRP A 25 -17.42 -10.70 -1.49
C TRP A 25 -17.07 -11.64 -2.65
N HIS A 26 -15.81 -11.65 -3.10
CA HIS A 26 -15.32 -12.49 -4.19
C HIS A 26 -13.86 -12.90 -3.97
N PRO A 27 -13.52 -13.70 -2.95
CA PRO A 27 -12.14 -13.95 -2.50
C PRO A 27 -11.29 -14.73 -3.52
N ASP A 28 -11.92 -15.37 -4.50
CA ASP A 28 -11.28 -16.06 -5.62
C ASP A 28 -10.84 -15.10 -6.75
N ARG A 29 -11.39 -13.88 -6.78
CA ARG A 29 -11.15 -12.87 -7.83
C ARG A 29 -10.66 -11.54 -7.32
N PHE A 30 -11.01 -11.16 -6.10
CA PHE A 30 -10.66 -9.88 -5.51
C PHE A 30 -9.38 -10.02 -4.68
N VAL A 31 -8.46 -9.09 -4.89
CA VAL A 31 -7.19 -9.02 -4.15
C VAL A 31 -7.09 -7.64 -3.54
N GLY A 32 -6.94 -7.57 -2.22
CA GLY A 32 -6.78 -6.30 -1.50
C GLY A 32 -5.35 -6.07 -1.05
N PHE A 33 -4.96 -4.79 -0.99
CA PHE A 33 -3.64 -4.33 -0.60
C PHE A 33 -3.79 -3.59 0.73
N ALA A 34 -2.98 -3.96 1.73
CA ALA A 34 -2.86 -3.18 2.95
C ALA A 34 -2.43 -1.75 2.59
N HIS A 35 -2.94 -0.76 3.31
CA HIS A 35 -2.64 0.65 3.05
C HIS A 35 -2.75 1.47 4.33
N HIS A 36 -1.61 1.99 4.79
CA HIS A 36 -1.44 2.89 5.91
C HIS A 36 -0.07 3.55 5.81
N SER A 37 0.21 4.61 6.56
CA SER A 37 1.56 5.20 6.59
C SER A 37 2.53 4.21 7.25
N PRO A 38 3.75 4.00 6.70
CA PRO A 38 4.76 3.17 7.33
C PRO A 38 5.36 3.81 8.59
N PHE A 39 5.07 5.09 8.85
CA PHE A 39 5.57 5.86 9.99
C PHE A 39 4.61 5.85 11.20
N LEU A 40 3.50 5.11 11.12
CA LEU A 40 2.63 4.93 12.28
C LEU A 40 3.35 4.12 13.37
N PRO A 41 3.13 4.42 14.66
CA PRO A 41 3.72 3.66 15.76
C PRO A 41 3.41 2.15 15.72
N ASP A 42 2.27 1.77 15.14
CA ASP A 42 1.79 0.39 15.01
C ASP A 42 1.86 -0.14 13.57
N ALA A 43 2.67 0.48 12.69
CA ALA A 43 2.64 0.17 11.25
C ALA A 43 3.00 -1.28 10.93
N VAL A 44 3.92 -1.88 11.69
CA VAL A 44 4.39 -3.26 11.50
C VAL A 44 3.32 -4.25 11.94
N GLU A 45 2.78 -4.10 13.14
CA GLU A 45 1.71 -4.96 13.68
C GLU A 45 0.45 -4.87 12.81
N ARG A 46 0.12 -3.66 12.35
CA ARG A 46 -1.01 -3.42 11.45
C ARG A 46 -0.84 -4.10 10.10
N LEU A 47 0.38 -4.08 9.53
CA LEU A 47 0.69 -4.79 8.29
C LEU A 47 0.59 -6.31 8.48
N GLU A 48 1.19 -6.82 9.55
CA GLU A 48 1.15 -8.25 9.87
C GLU A 48 -0.28 -8.75 9.98
N ARG A 49 -1.11 -8.11 10.81
CA ARG A 49 -2.54 -8.42 10.94
C ARG A 49 -3.29 -8.32 9.61
N ALA A 50 -3.00 -7.29 8.81
CA ALA A 50 -3.65 -7.11 7.51
C ALA A 50 -3.37 -8.27 6.54
N VAL A 51 -2.17 -8.86 6.61
CA VAL A 51 -1.79 -9.97 5.73
C VAL A 51 -2.23 -11.32 6.30
N THR A 52 -1.96 -11.58 7.58
CA THR A 52 -2.14 -12.90 8.20
C THR A 52 -3.58 -13.16 8.65
N GLU A 53 -4.29 -12.13 9.11
CA GLU A 53 -5.67 -12.27 9.61
C GLU A 53 -6.70 -11.78 8.60
N LEU A 54 -6.46 -10.64 7.95
CA LEU A 54 -7.42 -10.03 7.02
C LEU A 54 -7.28 -10.55 5.57
N GLY A 55 -6.21 -11.28 5.26
CA GLY A 55 -6.01 -11.90 3.95
C GLY A 55 -5.62 -10.92 2.82
N LEU A 56 -5.20 -9.70 3.14
CA LEU A 56 -4.63 -8.77 2.16
C LEU A 56 -3.28 -9.30 1.66
N ARG A 57 -2.95 -9.09 0.38
CA ARG A 57 -1.84 -9.82 -0.28
C ARG A 57 -0.71 -8.95 -0.81
N ALA A 58 -0.71 -7.67 -0.46
CA ALA A 58 0.25 -6.68 -0.92
C ALA A 58 0.17 -5.44 -0.03
N TYR A 59 1.12 -4.52 -0.16
CA TYR A 59 1.10 -3.22 0.52
C TYR A 59 1.12 -2.08 -0.49
N LYS A 60 0.26 -1.08 -0.29
CA LYS A 60 0.11 0.09 -1.17
C LYS A 60 0.46 1.36 -0.42
N LEU A 61 1.25 2.19 -1.09
CA LEU A 61 1.50 3.56 -0.66
C LEU A 61 1.09 4.57 -1.73
N LEU A 62 0.64 5.72 -1.24
CA LEU A 62 0.56 6.95 -2.01
C LEU A 62 1.68 7.85 -1.47
N ALA A 63 2.86 7.80 -2.10
CA ALA A 63 4.04 8.54 -1.62
C ALA A 63 3.76 10.05 -1.42
N PRO A 64 2.95 10.72 -2.26
CA PRO A 64 2.58 12.13 -2.03
C PRO A 64 1.75 12.39 -0.77
N ASN A 65 1.17 11.37 -0.12
CA ASN A 65 0.38 11.49 1.11
C ASN A 65 1.20 11.20 2.38
N ILE A 66 2.47 10.82 2.25
CA ILE A 66 3.35 10.53 3.38
C ILE A 66 4.13 11.80 3.69
N GLU A 67 4.05 12.29 4.92
CA GLU A 67 4.71 13.55 5.31
C GLU A 67 6.23 13.38 5.43
N GLU A 68 6.68 12.24 5.95
CA GLU A 68 8.08 11.90 6.15
C GLU A 68 8.77 11.53 4.83
N PRO A 69 10.11 11.64 4.75
CA PRO A 69 10.86 11.11 3.63
C PRO A 69 10.64 9.60 3.43
N ILE A 70 10.16 9.16 2.26
CA ILE A 70 9.86 7.72 2.03
C ILE A 70 11.09 6.79 2.14
N GLU A 71 12.29 7.34 1.95
CA GLU A 71 13.58 6.69 2.10
C GLU A 71 14.14 6.76 3.53
N ASP A 72 13.44 7.39 4.47
CA ASP A 72 13.88 7.48 5.86
C ASP A 72 14.01 6.07 6.47
N PRO A 73 15.13 5.75 7.15
CA PRO A 73 15.32 4.47 7.81
C PRO A 73 14.21 4.09 8.81
N ALA A 74 13.46 5.06 9.34
CA ALA A 74 12.31 4.79 10.20
C ALA A 74 11.19 3.98 9.51
N ALA A 75 11.13 3.95 8.17
CA ALA A 75 10.22 3.09 7.43
C ALA A 75 10.72 1.64 7.23
N PHE A 76 12.01 1.37 7.48
CA PHE A 76 12.63 0.07 7.20
C PHE A 76 11.95 -1.11 7.92
N PRO A 77 11.51 -1.01 9.18
CA PRO A 77 10.79 -2.10 9.84
C PRO A 77 9.56 -2.58 9.07
N VAL A 78 8.85 -1.67 8.39
CA VAL A 78 7.69 -2.02 7.55
C VAL A 78 8.13 -2.72 6.26
N TRP A 79 9.23 -2.28 5.62
CA TRP A 79 9.79 -2.96 4.45
C TRP A 79 10.30 -4.36 4.77
N GLU A 80 11.01 -4.50 5.88
CA GLU A 80 11.48 -5.79 6.38
C GLU A 80 10.30 -6.73 6.66
N LYS A 81 9.22 -6.22 7.27
CA LYS A 81 8.00 -7.02 7.48
C LYS A 81 7.31 -7.38 6.17
N CYS A 82 7.26 -6.50 5.16
CA CYS A 82 6.77 -6.87 3.83
C CYS A 82 7.60 -8.02 3.22
N ALA A 83 8.92 -7.95 3.35
CA ALA A 83 9.83 -8.99 2.85
C ALA A 83 9.65 -10.32 3.60
N GLU A 84 9.53 -10.29 4.92
CA GLU A 84 9.26 -11.45 5.78
C GLU A 84 7.96 -12.15 5.40
N LEU A 85 6.89 -11.37 5.18
CA LEU A 85 5.57 -11.87 4.78
C LEU A 85 5.50 -12.27 3.30
N GLY A 86 6.54 -11.96 2.51
CA GLY A 86 6.58 -12.23 1.07
C GLY A 86 5.55 -11.46 0.26
N VAL A 87 5.12 -10.28 0.73
CA VAL A 87 4.11 -9.46 0.06
C VAL A 87 4.75 -8.35 -0.78
N PRO A 88 4.30 -8.11 -2.02
CA PRO A 88 4.83 -7.04 -2.85
C PRO A 88 4.39 -5.65 -2.34
N VAL A 89 5.24 -4.66 -2.58
CA VAL A 89 4.97 -3.25 -2.28
C VAL A 89 4.71 -2.49 -3.58
N LEU A 90 3.57 -1.80 -3.66
CA LEU A 90 3.21 -0.92 -4.77
C LEU A 90 3.25 0.53 -4.29
N ILE A 91 4.10 1.35 -4.90
CA ILE A 91 4.26 2.76 -4.53
C ILE A 91 3.77 3.64 -5.68
N HIS A 92 2.82 4.53 -5.39
CA HIS A 92 2.41 5.58 -6.33
C HIS A 92 3.33 6.78 -6.20
N PHE A 93 3.96 7.16 -7.30
CA PHE A 93 4.75 8.37 -7.45
C PHE A 93 4.06 9.35 -8.41
N GLY A 94 4.48 10.60 -8.40
CA GLY A 94 3.95 11.66 -9.24
C GLY A 94 2.75 12.39 -8.63
N ILE A 95 1.96 13.02 -9.50
CA ILE A 95 0.81 13.84 -9.11
C ILE A 95 -0.26 12.94 -8.48
N GLN A 96 -0.83 13.39 -7.37
CA GLN A 96 -1.92 12.70 -6.67
C GLN A 96 -3.23 13.48 -6.83
N GLY A 97 -4.25 12.85 -7.42
CA GLY A 97 -5.58 13.46 -7.58
C GLY A 97 -5.76 14.23 -8.90
N GLY A 98 -6.92 14.88 -9.03
CA GLY A 98 -7.30 15.68 -10.19
C GLY A 98 -6.99 17.17 -10.02
N ALA A 99 -7.85 18.05 -10.54
CA ALA A 99 -7.73 19.49 -10.32
C ALA A 99 -7.77 19.80 -8.80
N GLY A 100 -6.73 20.45 -8.28
CA GLY A 100 -6.54 20.71 -6.85
C GLY A 100 -5.85 19.58 -6.07
N GLY A 101 -5.36 18.54 -6.74
CA GLY A 101 -4.55 17.49 -6.14
C GLY A 101 -3.13 17.94 -5.75
N ILE A 102 -2.33 17.00 -5.26
CA ILE A 102 -0.93 17.24 -4.88
C ILE A 102 -0.08 17.22 -6.16
N ALA A 103 0.13 18.41 -6.72
CA ALA A 103 0.96 18.60 -7.91
C ALA A 103 2.46 18.63 -7.61
N TRP A 104 2.83 18.93 -6.35
CA TRP A 104 4.20 18.93 -5.88
C TRP A 104 4.27 18.41 -4.44
N HIS A 105 5.22 17.51 -4.18
CA HIS A 105 5.52 16.97 -2.84
C HIS A 105 6.94 16.36 -2.86
N GLN A 106 7.62 16.29 -1.71
CA GLN A 106 8.99 15.76 -1.64
C GLN A 106 9.10 14.30 -2.12
N ASN A 107 8.04 13.52 -1.92
CA ASN A 107 7.99 12.09 -2.24
C ASN A 107 7.42 11.77 -3.63
N ILE A 108 7.18 12.76 -4.52
CA ILE A 108 6.61 12.48 -5.85
C ILE A 108 7.61 11.87 -6.83
N ASN A 109 8.91 12.00 -6.59
CA ASN A 109 9.95 11.54 -7.51
C ASN A 109 10.44 10.14 -7.12
N PRO A 110 10.30 9.10 -7.97
CA PRO A 110 10.76 7.74 -7.63
C PRO A 110 12.27 7.65 -7.39
N LEU A 111 13.07 8.60 -7.89
CA LEU A 111 14.52 8.65 -7.64
C LEU A 111 14.87 8.79 -6.15
N LYS A 112 13.89 9.16 -5.29
CA LYS A 112 14.10 9.20 -3.85
C LYS A 112 14.51 7.85 -3.25
N LEU A 113 14.08 6.75 -3.87
CA LEU A 113 14.43 5.40 -3.41
C LEU A 113 15.77 4.89 -3.96
N HIS A 114 16.49 5.67 -4.79
CA HIS A 114 17.71 5.21 -5.46
C HIS A 114 18.78 4.65 -4.50
N ASN A 115 18.87 5.19 -3.29
CA ASN A 115 19.90 4.81 -2.31
C ASN A 115 19.45 3.72 -1.33
N VAL A 116 18.17 3.31 -1.35
CA VAL A 116 17.58 2.40 -0.35
C VAL A 116 16.87 1.19 -0.97
N ALA A 117 16.67 1.18 -2.28
CA ALA A 117 16.07 0.07 -3.04
C ALA A 117 17.13 -0.84 -3.67
#